data_AF-A0A7C5BZW5-F1
#
_entry.id   AF-A0A7C5BZW5-F1
#
_cell.length_a   1.000
_cell.length_b   1.000
_cell.length_c   1.000
_cell.angle_alpha   90.00
_cell.angle_beta   90.00
_cell.angle_gamma   90.00
#
_symmetry.space_group_name_H-M   'P 1'
#
loop_
_entity.id
_entity.type
_entity.pdbx_description
1 polymer ?
#
loop_
_entity_poly.entity_id
_entity_poly.type
_entity_poly.pdbx_seq_one_letter_code
_entity_poly.pdbx_strand_id
1 'polypeptide(L)' 'MINKIKKSILKVVEEVKKVTWPKKKEVLNYVLIVLLFSFIVGLYLGLIDWLIMLVFQKLIF' A
#
# COMPACT_ATOMS: atom_id res chain seq x y z
N MET A 1 -26.51 4.40 -29.08
CA MET A 1 -25.83 4.79 -27.82
C MET A 1 -24.74 3.81 -27.39
N ILE A 2 -25.00 2.50 -27.33
CA ILE A 2 -24.05 1.46 -26.88
C ILE A 2 -22.73 1.45 -27.69
N ASN A 3 -22.78 1.68 -29.00
CA ASN A 3 -21.57 1.75 -29.84
C ASN A 3 -20.63 2.92 -29.50
N LYS A 4 -21.16 4.02 -28.96
CA LYS A 4 -20.36 5.18 -28.55
C LYS A 4 -19.56 4.86 -27.28
N ILE A 5 -20.19 4.17 -26.33
CA ILE A 5 -19.56 3.71 -25.08
C ILE A 5 -18.48 2.66 -25.37
N LYS A 6 -18.78 1.67 -26.21
CA LYS A 6 -17.77 0.68 -26.67
C LYS A 6 -16.55 1.37 -27.29
N LYS A 7 -16.78 2.37 -28.14
CA LYS A 7 -15.71 3.15 -28.78
C LYS A 7 -14.88 3.96 -27.76
N SER A 8 -15.51 4.52 -26.73
CA SER A 8 -14.79 5.23 -25.66
C SER A 8 -13.92 4.29 -24.81
N ILE A 9 -14.43 3.12 -24.43
CA ILE A 9 -13.67 2.13 -23.65
C ILE A 9 -12.47 1.61 -24.46
N LEU A 10 -12.66 1.33 -25.76
CA LEU A 10 -11.58 0.93 -26.65
C LEU A 10 -10.45 1.96 -26.70
N LYS A 11 -10.79 3.25 -26.83
CA LYS A 11 -9.80 4.34 -26.81
C LYS A 11 -9.03 4.41 -25.48
N VAL A 12 -9.72 4.27 -24.35
CA VAL A 12 -9.08 4.27 -23.03
C VAL A 12 -8.10 3.10 -22.90
N VAL A 13 -8.49 1.90 -23.35
CA VAL A 13 -7.60 0.73 -23.33
C VAL A 13 -6.38 0.93 -24.22
N GLU A 14 -6.52 1.57 -25.38
CA GLU A 14 -5.39 1.92 -26.25
C GLU A 14 -4.44 2.93 -25.62
N GLU A 15 -4.93 3.91 -24.87
CA GLU A 15 -4.10 4.88 -24.14
C GLU A 15 -3.39 4.24 -22.94
N VAL A 16 -4.08 3.40 -22.18
CA VAL A 16 -3.52 2.65 -21.04
C VAL A 16 -2.39 1.71 -21.46
N LYS A 17 -2.44 1.18 -22.69
CA LYS A 17 -1.35 0.38 -23.27
C LYS A 17 -0.09 1.19 -23.60
N LYS A 18 -0.19 2.51 -23.80
CA LYS A 18 0.95 3.40 -24.04
C LYS A 18 1.67 3.79 -22.74
N VAL A 19 1.06 3.52 -21.59
CA VAL A 19 1.67 3.78 -20.29
C VAL A 19 2.86 2.84 -20.09
N THR A 20 3.99 3.39 -19.70
CA THR A 20 5.20 2.63 -19.34
C THR A 20 5.02 2.02 -17.96
N TRP A 21 4.48 0.81 -17.91
CA TRP A 21 4.33 0.06 -16.66
C TRP A 21 5.70 -0.39 -16.13
N PRO A 22 5.90 -0.36 -14.81
CA PRO A 22 7.15 -0.79 -14.19
C PRO A 22 7.43 -2.26 -14.46
N LYS A 23 8.71 -2.64 -14.48
CA LYS A 23 9.09 -4.04 -14.68
C LYS A 23 8.69 -4.86 -13.46
N LYS A 24 8.32 -6.14 -13.68
CA LYS A 24 7.92 -7.07 -12.60
C LYS A 24 8.91 -7.09 -11.42
N LYS A 25 10.22 -7.00 -11.70
CA LYS A 25 11.27 -6.95 -10.69
C LYS A 25 11.22 -5.68 -9.83
N GLU A 26 10.94 -4.52 -10.42
CA GLU A 26 10.84 -3.25 -9.70
C GLU A 26 9.62 -3.27 -8.77
N VAL A 27 8.49 -3.77 -9.25
CA VAL A 27 7.27 -3.93 -8.44
C VAL A 27 7.54 -4.80 -7.22
N LEU A 28 8.20 -5.94 -7.39
CA LEU A 28 8.55 -6.82 -6.28
C LEU A 28 9.49 -6.16 -5.28
N ASN A 29 10.48 -5.41 -5.73
CA ASN A 29 11.36 -4.64 -4.85
C ASN A 29 10.58 -3.61 -4.04
N TYR A 30 9.68 -2.85 -4.66
CA TYR A 30 8.87 -1.87 -3.94
C TYR A 30 7.94 -2.53 -2.92
N VAL A 31 7.29 -3.64 -3.28
CA VAL A 31 6.45 -4.39 -2.34
C VAL A 31 7.28 -4.87 -1.14
N LEU A 32 8.48 -5.41 -1.37
CA LEU A 32 9.36 -5.88 -0.30
C LEU A 32 9.75 -4.74 0.65
N ILE A 33 10.08 -3.56 0.11
CA ILE A 33 10.41 -2.36 0.89
C ILE A 33 9.22 -1.94 1.74
N VAL A 34 8.02 -1.85 1.16
CA VAL A 34 6.79 -1.47 1.88
C VAL A 34 6.48 -2.47 3.00
N LEU A 35 6.68 -3.77 2.75
CA LEU A 35 6.41 -4.82 3.73
C LEU A 35 7.37 -4.74 4.92
N LEU A 36 8.68 -4.54 4.66
CA LEU A 36 9.69 -4.27 5.69
C LEU A 36 9.37 -3.02 6.49
N PHE A 37 9.03 -1.93 5.81
CA PHE A 37 8.71 -0.66 6.47
C PHE A 37 7.49 -0.79 7.37
N SER A 38 6.43 -1.42 6.86
CA SER A 38 5.19 -1.65 7.61
C SER A 38 5.43 -2.53 8.84
N PHE A 39 6.30 -3.54 8.72
CA PHE A 39 6.69 -4.40 9.84
C PHE A 39 7.43 -3.61 10.93
N ILE A 40 8.40 -2.77 10.54
CA ILE A 40 9.16 -1.94 11.49
C ILE A 40 8.23 -0.95 12.21
N VAL A 41 7.36 -0.27 11.46
CA VAL A 41 6.39 0.68 12.04
C VAL A 41 5.42 -0.03 12.97
N GLY A 42 4.91 -1.20 12.57
CA GLY A 42 4.03 -2.01 13.40
C GLY A 42 4.68 -2.45 14.71
N LEU A 43 5.94 -2.89 14.68
CA LEU A 43 6.71 -3.20 15.88
C LEU A 43 6.92 -1.96 16.76
N TYR A 44 7.29 -0.83 16.17
CA TYR A 44 7.52 0.41 16.90
C TYR A 44 6.26 0.88 17.65
N LEU A 45 5.12 0.93 16.95
CA LEU A 45 3.84 1.30 17.56
C LEU A 45 3.43 0.29 18.64
N GLY A 46 3.49 -1.01 18.35
CA GLY A 46 3.13 -2.05 19.30
C GLY A 46 3.99 -2.04 20.58
N LEU A 47 5.29 -1.76 20.46
CA LEU A 47 6.18 -1.59 21.62
C LEU A 47 5.80 -0.37 22.46
N ILE A 48 5.46 0.75 21.81
CA ILE A 48 5.03 1.96 22.50
C ILE A 48 3.70 1.73 23.21
N ASP A 49 2.72 1.11 22.54
CA ASP A 49 1.42 0.80 23.13
C ASP A 49 1.59 -0.10 24.37
N TRP A 50 2.48 -1.09 24.28
CA TRP A 50 2.79 -1.96 25.41
C TRP A 50 3.46 -1.23 26.58
N LEU A 51 4.44 -0.37 26.28
CA LEU A 51 5.12 0.47 27.29
C LEU A 51 4.15 1.42 27.99
N ILE A 52 3.29 2.08 27.23
CA ILE A 52 2.26 2.99 27.77
C ILE A 52 1.32 2.19 28.67
N MET A 53 0.85 1.01 28.25
CA MET A 53 -0.03 0.17 29.06
C MET A 53 0.61 -0.24 30.40
N LEU A 54 1.90 -0.59 30.41
CA LEU A 54 2.64 -0.91 31.63
C LEU A 54 2.73 0.30 32.59
N VAL A 55 3.00 1.48 32.05
CA VAL A 55 3.08 2.72 32.82
C VAL A 55 1.71 3.07 33.42
N PHE A 56 0.65 2.99 32.62
CA PHE A 56 -0.72 3.23 33.07
C PHE A 56 -1.16 2.24 34.14
N GLN A 57 -0.84 0.96 33.99
CA GLN A 57 -1.16 -0.06 34.99
C GLN A 57 -0.51 0.23 36.34
N LYS A 58 0.74 0.74 36.36
CA LYS A 58 1.43 1.12 37.61
C LYS A 58 0.98 2.44 38.23
N LEU A 59 0.37 3.33 37.44
CA LEU A 59 -0.04 4.66 37.89
C LEU A 59 -1.48 4.70 38.41
N ILE A 60 -2.36 3.87 37.84
CA ILE A 60 -3.79 3.84 38.14
C ILE A 60 -4.15 2.72 39.15
N PHE A 61 -3.37 1.64 39.18
CA PHE A 61 -3.45 0.56 40.18
C PHE A 61 -2.22 0.62 41.09
#